data_AF-A0A815PZA5-F1
#
_entry.id   AF-A0A815PZA5-F1
#
_cell.length_a   1.000
_cell.length_b   1.000
_cell.length_c   1.000
_cell.angle_alpha   90.00
_cell.angle_beta   90.00
_cell.angle_gamma   90.00
#
_symmetry.space_group_name_H-M   'P 1'
#
loop_
_entity.id
_entity.type
_entity.pdbx_description
1 polymer ?
#
loop_
_entity_poly.entity_id
_entity_poly.type
_entity_poly.pdbx_seq_one_letter_code
_entity_poly.pdbx_strand_id
1 'polypeptide(L)'
;MIDNDEIDVINILRASFKAMHLALEQLPVEPALILVDGNRFTAWRTVQHNCIIKGDGIYASIAAASVLAKTYRDEYMRNLHHEFPHYNWAQNKGYGTVEHRKAIEAHGLCKYHRKSFNILSAQIEMNFDLEEVA
;
A
#
# COMPACT_ATOMS: atom_id res chain seq x y z
N MET A 1 -11.85 0.85 1.86
CA MET A 1 -10.45 0.64 2.32
C MET A 1 -10.25 -0.87 2.45
N ILE A 2 -9.05 -1.39 2.21
CA ILE A 2 -8.71 -2.80 2.47
C ILE A 2 -7.67 -2.81 3.60
N ASP A 3 -7.88 -3.64 4.62
CA ASP A 3 -6.97 -3.75 5.76
C ASP A 3 -5.73 -4.61 5.44
N ASN A 4 -4.77 -4.61 6.36
CA ASN A 4 -3.49 -5.30 6.19
C ASN A 4 -3.62 -6.83 6.21
N ASP A 5 -4.52 -7.39 7.02
CA ASP A 5 -4.69 -8.84 7.11
C ASP A 5 -5.26 -9.38 5.81
N GLU A 6 -6.23 -8.68 5.21
CA GLU A 6 -6.72 -9.02 3.88
C GLU A 6 -5.63 -8.88 2.81
N ILE A 7 -4.83 -7.81 2.83
CA ILE A 7 -3.70 -7.64 1.90
C ILE A 7 -2.72 -8.81 1.99
N ASP A 8 -2.43 -9.28 3.20
CA ASP A 8 -1.52 -10.40 3.44
C ASP A 8 -2.07 -11.71 2.85
N VAL A 9 -3.39 -11.90 2.81
CA VAL A 9 -4.04 -13.08 2.24
C VAL A 9 -4.11 -13.03 0.70
N ILE A 10 -4.53 -11.90 0.13
CA ILE A 10 -4.84 -11.84 -1.31
C ILE A 10 -3.75 -11.23 -2.17
N ASN A 11 -2.66 -10.73 -1.56
CA ASN A 11 -1.61 -9.89 -2.15
C ASN A 11 -2.05 -8.46 -2.51
N ILE A 12 -1.05 -7.56 -2.59
CA ILE A 12 -1.28 -6.12 -2.79
C ILE A 12 -1.92 -5.78 -4.14
N LEU A 13 -1.66 -6.56 -5.20
CA LEU A 13 -2.23 -6.29 -6.52
C LEU A 13 -3.74 -6.55 -6.51
N ARG A 14 -4.16 -7.72 -6.00
CA ARG A 14 -5.59 -8.05 -5.89
C ARG A 14 -6.30 -7.16 -4.88
N ALA A 15 -5.65 -6.82 -3.76
CA ALA A 15 -6.20 -5.88 -2.79
C ALA A 15 -6.41 -4.49 -3.39
N SER A 16 -5.52 -4.03 -4.27
CA SER A 16 -5.69 -2.77 -4.99
C SER A 16 -6.91 -2.80 -5.91
N PHE A 17 -7.11 -3.87 -6.68
CA PHE A 17 -8.31 -4.01 -7.52
C PHE A 17 -9.59 -4.12 -6.69
N LYS A 18 -9.57 -4.88 -5.59
CA LYS A 18 -10.72 -4.96 -4.67
C LYS A 18 -11.05 -3.58 -4.10
N ALA A 19 -10.05 -2.80 -3.69
CA ALA A 19 -10.26 -1.44 -3.21
C ALA A 19 -10.91 -0.54 -4.28
N MET A 20 -10.47 -0.64 -5.54
CA MET A 20 -11.06 0.09 -6.66
C MET A 20 -12.51 -0.34 -6.92
N HIS A 21 -12.81 -1.64 -6.89
CA HIS A 21 -14.17 -2.16 -7.05
C HIS A 21 -15.11 -1.69 -5.94
N LEU A 22 -14.66 -1.73 -4.68
CA LEU A 22 -15.43 -1.19 -3.55
C LEU A 22 -15.66 0.33 -3.69
N ALA A 23 -14.71 1.07 -4.28
CA ALA A 23 -14.89 2.49 -4.54
C ALA A 23 -15.94 2.73 -5.64
N LEU A 24 -15.94 1.92 -6.69
CA LEU A 24 -16.94 1.98 -7.76
C LEU A 24 -18.36 1.64 -7.24
N GLU A 25 -18.48 0.68 -6.34
CA GLU A 25 -19.76 0.29 -5.71
C GLU A 25 -20.39 1.42 -4.87
N GLN A 26 -19.57 2.36 -4.38
CA GLN A 26 -20.03 3.50 -3.59
C GLN A 26 -20.41 4.71 -4.47
N LEU A 27 -20.22 4.63 -5.79
CA LEU A 27 -20.64 5.71 -6.67
C LEU A 27 -22.18 5.76 -6.75
N PRO A 28 -22.79 6.95 -6.63
CA PRO A 28 -24.23 7.10 -6.73
C PRO A 28 -24.76 6.85 -8.15
N VAL A 29 -23.88 6.87 -9.15
CA VAL A 29 -24.19 6.66 -10.56
C VAL A 29 -23.21 5.64 -11.13
N GLU A 30 -23.73 4.69 -11.90
CA GLU A 30 -22.90 3.70 -12.59
C GLU A 30 -22.08 4.39 -13.70
N PRO A 31 -20.74 4.25 -13.70
CA PRO A 31 -19.90 4.88 -14.72
C PRO A 31 -20.07 4.20 -16.07
N ALA A 32 -20.04 4.98 -17.15
CA ALA A 32 -20.05 4.44 -18.52
C ALA A 32 -18.66 3.92 -18.97
N LEU A 33 -17.59 4.45 -18.39
CA LEU A 33 -16.21 4.09 -18.67
C LEU A 33 -15.36 4.28 -17.40
N ILE A 34 -14.47 3.32 -17.14
CA ILE A 34 -13.52 3.38 -16.03
C ILE A 34 -12.13 3.67 -16.59
N LEU A 35 -11.48 4.71 -16.08
CA LEU A 35 -10.08 5.01 -16.37
C LEU A 35 -9.24 4.67 -15.15
N VAL A 36 -8.22 3.83 -15.34
CA VAL A 36 -7.37 3.33 -14.24
C VAL A 36 -5.94 3.78 -14.47
N ASP A 37 -5.31 4.36 -13.45
CA ASP A 37 -3.87 4.61 -13.49
C ASP A 37 -3.10 3.30 -13.32
N GLY A 38 -2.28 2.98 -14.32
CA GLY A 38 -1.48 1.76 -14.37
C GLY A 38 -1.67 0.97 -15.65
N ASN A 39 -1.26 -0.29 -15.63
CA ASN A 39 -1.24 -1.18 -16.80
C ASN A 39 -2.14 -2.41 -16.67
N ARG A 40 -2.82 -2.58 -15.52
CA ARG A 40 -3.64 -3.74 -15.21
C ARG A 40 -4.85 -3.32 -14.40
N PHE A 41 -5.97 -3.97 -14.67
CA PHE A 41 -7.20 -3.87 -13.90
C PHE A 41 -8.00 -5.16 -14.10
N THR A 42 -8.72 -5.59 -13.07
CA THR A 42 -9.72 -6.67 -13.23
C THR A 42 -11.04 -6.02 -13.61
N ALA A 43 -11.64 -6.47 -14.71
CA ALA A 43 -12.91 -5.95 -15.20
C ALA A 43 -13.94 -5.84 -14.07
N TRP A 44 -14.64 -4.70 -14.01
CA TRP A 44 -15.71 -4.45 -13.06
C TRP A 44 -17.05 -4.55 -13.79
N ARG A 45 -17.80 -5.61 -13.51
CA ARG A 45 -19.07 -5.91 -14.20
C ARG A 45 -18.88 -5.91 -15.72
N THR A 46 -19.80 -5.28 -16.45
CA THR A 46 -19.78 -5.13 -17.91
C THR A 46 -19.25 -3.76 -18.35
N VAL A 47 -18.83 -2.90 -17.42
CA VAL A 47 -18.35 -1.55 -17.75
C VAL A 47 -16.98 -1.62 -18.39
N GLN A 48 -16.82 -0.91 -19.52
CA GLN A 48 -15.55 -0.82 -20.20
C GLN A 48 -14.51 -0.13 -19.30
N HIS A 49 -13.26 -0.59 -19.36
CA HIS A 49 -12.16 0.03 -18.65
C HIS A 49 -10.93 0.20 -19.55
N ASN A 50 -10.19 1.28 -19.33
CA ASN A 50 -8.90 1.53 -19.94
C ASN A 50 -7.85 1.75 -18.86
N CYS A 51 -6.70 1.09 -18.99
CA CYS A 51 -5.54 1.29 -18.14
C CYS A 51 -4.57 2.26 -18.81
N ILE A 52 -4.19 3.33 -18.12
CA ILE A 52 -3.30 4.37 -18.62
C ILE A 52 -2.11 4.49 -17.68
N ILE A 53 -0.91 4.21 -18.20
CA ILE A 53 0.32 4.37 -17.44
C ILE A 53 0.58 5.87 -17.22
N LYS A 54 0.74 6.28 -15.95
CA LYS A 54 0.87 7.71 -15.56
C LYS A 54 -0.37 8.51 -15.97
N GLY A 55 -1.53 7.90 -15.79
CA GLY A 55 -2.80 8.48 -16.20
C GLY A 55 -3.16 9.73 -15.41
N ASP A 56 -2.63 9.89 -14.20
CA ASP A 56 -2.77 11.07 -13.36
C ASP A 56 -2.14 12.32 -13.97
N GLY A 57 -1.08 12.17 -14.77
CA GLY A 57 -0.46 13.27 -15.53
C GLY A 57 -1.19 13.63 -16.82
N ILE A 58 -2.21 12.86 -17.23
CA ILE A 58 -2.87 12.98 -18.54
C ILE A 58 -4.37 13.30 -18.39
N TYR A 59 -5.05 12.63 -17.46
CA TYR A 59 -6.50 12.71 -17.29
C TYR A 59 -6.87 13.31 -15.94
N ALA A 60 -7.65 14.39 -15.97
CA ALA A 60 -8.11 15.09 -14.77
C ALA A 60 -8.91 14.21 -13.81
N SER A 61 -9.70 13.25 -14.32
CA SER A 61 -10.46 12.30 -13.49
C SER A 61 -9.56 11.36 -12.70
N ILE A 62 -8.47 10.88 -13.31
CA ILE A 62 -7.47 10.06 -12.62
C ILE A 62 -6.73 10.92 -11.59
N ALA A 63 -6.30 12.12 -11.96
CA ALA A 63 -5.64 13.04 -11.05
C ALA A 63 -6.51 13.35 -9.81
N ALA A 64 -7.80 13.62 -10.02
CA ALA A 64 -8.75 13.86 -8.93
C ALA A 64 -8.90 12.66 -8.01
N ALA A 65 -9.02 11.44 -8.57
CA ALA A 65 -9.06 10.21 -7.77
C ALA A 65 -7.78 10.00 -6.95
N SER A 66 -6.60 10.25 -7.54
CA SER A 66 -5.31 10.17 -6.85
C SER A 66 -5.21 11.15 -5.67
N VAL A 67 -5.69 12.38 -5.83
CA VAL A 67 -5.71 13.38 -4.75
C VAL A 67 -6.62 12.93 -3.61
N LEU A 68 -7.84 12.46 -3.92
CA LEU A 68 -8.77 11.96 -2.90
C LEU A 68 -8.20 10.76 -2.14
N ALA A 69 -7.61 9.79 -2.86
CA ALA A 69 -7.01 8.62 -2.25
C ALA A 69 -5.82 8.98 -1.36
N LYS A 70 -4.93 9.88 -1.82
CA LYS A 70 -3.72 10.28 -1.08
C LYS A 70 -4.06 11.06 0.19
N THR A 71 -4.94 12.05 0.08
CA THR A 71 -5.33 12.89 1.21
C THR A 71 -6.00 12.08 2.31
N TYR A 72 -6.94 11.20 1.93
CA TYR A 72 -7.59 10.28 2.86
C TYR A 72 -6.59 9.31 3.51
N ARG A 73 -5.67 8.72 2.74
CA ARG A 73 -4.66 7.81 3.30
C ARG A 73 -3.70 8.52 4.24
N ASP A 74 -3.28 9.74 3.92
CA ASP A 74 -2.37 10.52 4.76
C ASP A 74 -3.00 10.93 6.08
N GLU A 75 -4.29 11.28 6.07
CA GLU A 75 -5.07 11.51 7.27
C GLU A 75 -5.18 10.24 8.12
N TYR A 76 -5.51 9.11 7.51
CA TYR A 76 -5.55 7.82 8.19
C TYR A 76 -4.21 7.49 8.87
N MET A 77 -3.08 7.67 8.18
CA MET A 77 -1.75 7.42 8.77
C MET A 77 -1.39 8.38 9.90
N ARG A 78 -1.86 9.63 9.87
CA ARG A 78 -1.71 10.59 10.99
C ARG A 78 -2.53 10.14 12.20
N ASN A 79 -3.75 9.68 11.99
CA ASN A 79 -4.58 9.16 13.07
C ASN A 79 -3.94 7.93 13.72
N LEU A 80 -3.42 7.02 12.91
CA LEU A 80 -2.69 5.85 13.42
C LEU A 80 -1.42 6.23 14.20
N HIS A 81 -0.74 7.32 13.84
CA HIS A 81 0.42 7.79 14.59
C HIS A 81 0.07 8.22 16.02
N HIS A 82 -1.14 8.71 16.27
CA HIS A 82 -1.57 8.99 17.64
C HIS A 82 -1.71 7.72 18.48
N GLU A 83 -2.09 6.60 17.88
CA GLU A 83 -2.20 5.29 18.56
C GLU A 83 -0.84 4.60 18.71
N PHE A 84 0.03 4.70 17.69
CA PHE A 84 1.38 4.11 17.68
C PHE A 84 2.45 5.15 17.32
N PRO A 85 2.79 6.06 18.26
CA PRO A 85 3.66 7.19 17.98
C PRO A 85 5.09 6.78 17.60
N HIS A 86 5.59 5.68 18.15
CA HIS A 86 6.96 5.19 17.94
C HIS A 86 7.29 4.82 16.49
N TYR A 87 6.29 4.52 15.64
CA TYR A 87 6.54 4.22 14.22
C TYR A 87 6.64 5.46 13.32
N ASN A 88 6.42 6.68 13.84
CA ASN A 88 6.45 7.95 13.09
C ASN A 88 5.64 7.96 11.76
N TRP A 89 4.46 7.33 11.76
CA TRP A 89 3.60 7.28 10.56
C TRP A 89 3.08 8.65 10.10
N ALA A 90 3.11 9.67 10.95
CA ALA A 90 2.81 11.04 10.56
C ALA A 90 3.79 11.55 9.48
N GLN A 91 5.05 11.10 9.49
CA GLN A 91 6.06 11.43 8.49
C GLN A 91 6.14 10.38 7.39
N ASN A 92 6.41 9.12 7.76
CA ASN A 92 6.74 8.08 6.78
C ASN A 92 5.52 7.39 6.13
N LYS A 93 4.29 7.68 6.57
CA LYS A 93 3.04 7.11 6.02
C LYS A 93 2.99 5.57 5.94
N GLY A 94 3.80 4.89 6.75
CA GLY A 94 3.93 3.43 6.76
C GLY A 94 4.91 2.88 5.73
N TYR A 95 5.60 3.71 4.94
CA TYR A 95 6.68 3.26 4.07
C TYR A 95 7.85 2.74 4.91
N GLY A 96 8.58 1.75 4.39
CA GLY A 96 9.77 1.18 5.02
C GLY A 96 10.96 2.14 4.95
N THR A 97 10.89 3.28 5.63
CA THR A 97 12.04 4.18 5.83
C THR A 97 13.02 3.58 6.83
N VAL A 98 14.25 4.09 6.88
CA VAL A 98 15.24 3.66 7.89
C VAL A 98 14.68 3.84 9.30
N GLU A 99 14.00 4.96 9.55
CA GLU A 99 13.36 5.24 10.82
C GLU A 99 12.26 4.22 11.17
N HIS A 100 11.37 3.91 10.22
CA HIS A 100 10.29 2.96 10.45
C HIS A 100 10.83 1.54 10.74
N ARG A 101 11.88 1.11 10.02
CA ARG A 101 12.55 -0.17 10.28
C ARG A 101 13.17 -0.22 11.67
N LYS A 102 13.89 0.82 12.08
CA LYS A 102 14.45 0.92 13.45
C LYS A 102 13.36 0.87 14.52
N ALA A 103 12.22 1.53 14.28
CA ALA A 103 11.09 1.47 15.19
C ALA A 103 10.49 0.06 15.28
N ILE A 104 10.44 -0.68 14.17
CA ILE A 104 10.00 -2.08 14.14
C ILE A 104 11.01 -2.98 14.86
N GLU A 105 12.31 -2.76 14.68
CA GLU A 105 13.35 -3.49 15.41
C GLU A 105 13.24 -3.27 16.93
N ALA A 106 12.95 -2.04 17.36
CA ALA A 106 12.86 -1.68 18.77
C ALA A 106 11.53 -2.08 19.44
N HIS A 107 10.40 -2.02 18.70
CA HIS A 107 9.05 -2.16 19.27
C HIS A 107 8.25 -3.34 18.70
N GLY A 108 8.81 -4.08 17.74
CA GLY A 108 8.14 -5.16 17.03
C GLY A 108 7.14 -4.67 15.97
N LEU A 109 6.40 -5.61 15.40
CA LEU A 109 5.28 -5.32 14.50
C LEU A 109 4.01 -5.08 15.30
N CYS A 110 3.13 -4.21 14.79
CA CYS A 110 1.78 -4.03 15.34
C CYS A 110 0.71 -4.60 14.40
N LYS A 111 -0.56 -4.48 14.83
CA LYS A 111 -1.74 -4.94 14.09
C LYS A 111 -1.94 -4.31 12.70
N TYR A 112 -1.28 -3.19 12.39
CA TYR A 112 -1.41 -2.49 11.10
C TYR A 112 -0.28 -2.80 10.10
N HIS A 113 0.76 -3.53 10.51
CA HIS A 113 1.83 -3.95 9.62
C HIS A 113 1.38 -5.10 8.72
N ARG A 114 1.78 -5.05 7.44
CA ARG A 114 1.54 -6.11 6.44
C ARG A 114 2.63 -7.17 6.55
N LYS A 115 2.34 -8.29 7.18
CA LYS A 115 3.32 -9.33 7.54
C LYS A 115 3.85 -10.08 6.31
N SER A 116 3.12 -10.05 5.19
CA SER A 116 3.54 -10.63 3.92
C SER A 116 4.62 -9.82 3.19
N PHE A 117 4.85 -8.57 3.59
CA PHE A 117 5.88 -7.72 3.01
C PHE A 117 7.24 -8.01 3.62
N ASN A 118 8.32 -7.79 2.86
CA ASN A 118 9.66 -7.87 3.41
C ASN A 118 9.93 -6.66 4.33
N ILE A 119 9.74 -6.86 5.64
CA ILE A 119 9.83 -5.81 6.66
C ILE A 119 11.22 -5.73 7.31
N LEU A 120 12.00 -6.80 7.25
CA LEU A 120 13.33 -6.87 7.88
C LEU A 120 14.41 -6.29 6.97
N SER A 121 15.45 -5.74 7.58
CA SER A 121 16.69 -5.38 6.89
C SER A 121 17.32 -6.62 6.26
N ALA A 122 17.55 -6.58 4.95
CA ALA A 122 18.11 -7.67 4.15
C ALA A 122 19.57 -8.06 4.49
N GLN A 123 20.16 -7.50 5.56
CA GLN A 123 21.52 -7.81 5.96
C GLN A 123 21.51 -9.17 6.69
N ILE A 124 21.72 -10.25 5.94
CA ILE A 124 22.10 -11.54 6.52
C ILE A 124 23.55 -11.40 6.97
N GLU A 125 23.83 -11.58 8.26
CA GLU A 125 25.20 -11.77 8.72
C GLU A 125 25.72 -13.09 8.13
N MET A 126 26.68 -13.02 7.23
CA MET A 126 27.42 -14.20 6.78
C MET A 126 28.45 -14.56 7.85
N ASN A 127 28.16 -15.57 8.66
CA ASN A 127 29.19 -16.20 9.48
C ASN A 127 30.15 -16.94 8.55
N PHE A 128 31.38 -16.45 8.45
CA PHE A 128 32.49 -17.24 7.92
C PHE A 128 33.11 -17.99 9.09
N ASP A 129 32.72 -19.24 9.28
CA ASP A 129 33.48 -20.15 10.13
C ASP A 129 34.83 -20.39 9.44
N LEU A 130 35.86 -19.70 9.92
CA LEU A 130 37.23 -19.99 9.53
C LEU A 130 37.62 -21.30 10.21
N GLU A 131 37.41 -22.42 9.52
CA GLU A 131 38.13 -23.64 9.87
C GLU A 131 39.63 -23.35 9.64
N GLU A 132 40.36 -23.18 10.74
CA GLU A 132 41.82 -23.19 10.74
C GLU A 132 42.27 -24.55 10.19
N VAL A 133 42.77 -24.55 8.96
CA VAL A 133 43.43 -25.69 8.36
C VAL A 133 44.76 -25.86 9.09
N ALA A 134 44.82 -26.87 9.97
CA ALA A 134 46.01 -27.30 10.69
C ALA A 134 47.06 -27.94 9.77
#